data_AF-A0A662U6A4-F1
#
_entry.id   AF-A0A662U6A4-F1
#
_cell.length_a   1.000
_cell.length_b   1.000
_cell.length_c   1.000
_cell.angle_alpha   90.00
_cell.angle_beta   90.00
_cell.angle_gamma   90.00
#
_symmetry.space_group_name_H-M   'P 1'
#
loop_
_entity.id
_entity.type
_entity.pdbx_description
1 polymer ?
#
loop_
_entity_poly.entity_id
_entity_poly.type
_entity_poly.pdbx_seq_one_letter_code
_entity_poly.pdbx_strand_id
1 'polypeptide(L)'
;MWRMFEVYGIVDIILGVDDDFESLVIVGYGRCFYAFLESGKGFILKNRVDDFLEVFHRGLFRVFHVKPKATVVGYFCDEIPSNVRNVLEKYLSKLPKEVAAEFRDAWTEISVIEYFFTEASIPSYVRSNEGLVLSFKVKEGTGKYRVKVVKATIYYGGSACCPMSTYASETLRKWREKYPENTIIRKNIYAKDYEGYKGVDSSISMKIVVEAPKELEQKLSS
;
A
#
# COMPACT_ATOMS: atom_id res chain seq x y z
N MET A 1 9.61 5.69 -30.92
CA MET A 1 10.32 5.12 -29.75
C MET A 1 9.26 4.80 -28.70
N TRP A 2 8.76 3.57 -28.68
CA TRP A 2 7.73 3.16 -27.71
C TRP A 2 8.42 3.00 -26.35
N ARG A 3 8.09 3.88 -25.39
CA ARG A 3 8.46 3.63 -23.99
C ARG A 3 7.74 2.34 -23.58
N MET A 4 8.52 1.31 -23.26
CA MET A 4 8.04 0.14 -22.55
C MET A 4 7.28 0.64 -21.32
N PHE A 5 5.97 0.48 -21.32
CA PHE A 5 5.15 0.81 -20.16
C PHE A 5 5.53 -0.16 -19.04
N GLU A 6 5.96 0.37 -17.90
CA GLU A 6 6.20 -0.43 -16.72
C GLU A 6 4.85 -0.99 -16.27
N VAL A 7 4.72 -2.32 -16.33
CA VAL A 7 3.50 -3.02 -15.93
C VAL A 7 3.49 -3.07 -14.41
N TYR A 8 2.53 -2.38 -13.78
CA TYR A 8 2.37 -2.43 -12.33
C TYR A 8 1.88 -3.82 -11.93
N GLY A 9 2.70 -4.53 -11.15
CA GLY A 9 2.29 -5.80 -10.57
C GLY A 9 1.33 -5.60 -9.40
N ILE A 10 0.66 -6.68 -8.98
CA ILE A 10 -0.20 -6.64 -7.79
C ILE A 10 0.56 -6.14 -6.55
N VAL A 11 1.85 -6.46 -6.43
CA VAL A 11 2.71 -5.97 -5.34
C VAL A 11 2.78 -4.44 -5.35
N ASP A 12 3.05 -3.83 -6.50
CA ASP A 12 3.18 -2.37 -6.61
C ASP A 12 1.87 -1.65 -6.28
N ILE A 13 0.74 -2.27 -6.63
CA ILE A 13 -0.60 -1.76 -6.30
C ILE A 13 -0.89 -1.86 -4.80
N ILE A 14 -0.62 -3.02 -4.20
CA ILE A 14 -0.84 -3.26 -2.77
C ILE A 14 0.01 -2.33 -1.87
N LEU A 15 1.16 -1.91 -2.37
CA LEU A 15 2.02 -0.95 -1.68
C LEU A 15 1.46 0.47 -1.74
N GLY A 16 0.71 0.81 -2.78
CA GLY A 16 0.08 2.13 -2.94
C GLY A 16 -1.25 2.29 -2.22
N VAL A 17 -1.92 1.20 -1.83
CA VAL A 17 -3.16 1.27 -1.04
C VAL A 17 -2.86 1.45 0.45
N ASP A 18 -3.69 2.25 1.11
CA ASP A 18 -3.69 2.41 2.56
C ASP A 18 -4.51 1.27 3.20
N ASP A 19 -4.12 0.87 4.40
CA ASP A 19 -4.68 -0.28 5.10
C ASP A 19 -5.94 0.09 5.89
N ASP A 20 -6.11 1.38 6.17
CA ASP A 20 -7.17 1.93 7.00
C ASP A 20 -8.31 2.52 6.17
N PHE A 21 -8.07 2.81 4.89
CA PHE A 21 -9.01 3.49 4.01
C PHE A 21 -9.37 2.64 2.79
N GLU A 22 -10.65 2.65 2.44
CA GLU A 22 -11.08 2.20 1.12
C GLU A 22 -10.45 3.09 0.04
N SER A 23 -10.17 2.51 -1.11
CA SER A 23 -9.57 3.26 -2.23
C SER A 23 -10.15 2.86 -3.58
N LEU A 24 -10.05 3.78 -4.54
CA LEU A 24 -10.14 3.48 -5.96
C LEU A 24 -8.72 3.39 -6.52
N VAL A 25 -8.35 2.21 -7.00
CA VAL A 25 -7.12 1.97 -7.75
C VAL A 25 -7.44 2.08 -9.23
N ILE A 26 -6.82 3.06 -9.89
CA ILE A 26 -6.98 3.29 -11.33
C ILE A 26 -5.68 2.89 -12.02
N VAL A 27 -5.78 1.98 -12.98
CA VAL A 27 -4.63 1.46 -13.74
C VAL A 27 -4.83 1.80 -15.21
N GLY A 28 -3.90 2.56 -15.78
CA GLY A 28 -3.94 2.95 -17.19
C GLY A 28 -2.62 3.55 -17.67
N TYR A 29 -2.25 3.27 -18.92
CA TYR A 29 -1.03 3.77 -19.56
C TYR A 29 0.27 3.56 -18.75
N GLY A 30 0.42 2.37 -18.13
CA GLY A 30 1.58 2.08 -17.29
C GLY A 30 1.72 3.07 -16.12
N ARG A 31 0.59 3.44 -15.51
CA ARG A 31 0.51 4.29 -14.32
C ARG A 31 -0.59 3.75 -13.40
N CYS A 32 -0.37 3.88 -12.09
CA CYS A 32 -1.39 3.69 -11.08
C CYS A 32 -1.72 5.02 -10.39
N PHE A 33 -3.01 5.25 -10.16
CA PHE A 33 -3.53 6.37 -9.38
C PHE A 33 -4.38 5.82 -8.24
N TYR A 34 -4.31 6.48 -7.09
CA TYR A 34 -4.99 6.06 -5.87
C TYR A 34 -5.85 7.22 -5.38
N ALA A 35 -7.17 7.02 -5.35
CA ALA A 35 -8.09 7.93 -4.68
C ALA A 35 -8.56 7.28 -3.39
N PHE A 36 -8.38 7.95 -2.26
CA PHE A 36 -8.73 7.41 -0.95
C PHE A 36 -10.08 7.94 -0.49
N LEU A 37 -10.84 7.10 0.20
CA LEU A 37 -12.12 7.48 0.78
C LEU A 37 -11.91 8.44 1.95
N GLU A 38 -12.38 9.67 1.81
CA GLU A 38 -12.45 10.65 2.89
C GLU A 38 -13.88 10.80 3.40
N SER A 39 -14.01 10.73 4.73
CA SER A 39 -15.30 10.86 5.41
C SER A 39 -15.98 12.18 5.04
N GLY A 40 -17.23 12.09 4.59
CA GLY A 40 -18.04 13.24 4.17
C GLY A 40 -17.67 13.86 2.81
N LYS A 41 -16.61 13.42 2.15
CA LYS A 41 -16.15 13.98 0.86
C LYS A 41 -16.14 12.98 -0.30
N GLY A 42 -16.02 11.69 -0.01
CA GLY A 42 -15.94 10.63 -1.03
C GLY A 42 -14.50 10.29 -1.40
N PHE A 43 -14.29 9.67 -2.57
CA PHE A 43 -12.95 9.26 -3.02
C PHE A 43 -12.19 10.43 -3.63
N ILE A 44 -11.06 10.82 -3.04
CA ILE A 44 -10.27 11.98 -3.48
C ILE A 44 -8.92 11.54 -4.04
N LEU A 45 -8.65 11.92 -5.30
CA LEU A 45 -7.32 11.84 -5.91
C LEU A 45 -6.59 13.17 -5.68
N LYS A 46 -5.56 13.16 -4.83
CA LYS A 46 -4.76 14.36 -4.52
C LYS A 46 -3.50 14.50 -5.37
N ASN A 47 -2.87 13.37 -5.67
CA ASN A 47 -1.58 13.32 -6.37
C ASN A 47 -1.77 13.06 -7.86
N ARG A 48 -0.91 13.66 -8.68
CA ARG A 48 -0.87 13.43 -10.14
C ARG A 48 -2.21 13.67 -10.83
N VAL A 49 -2.93 14.71 -10.41
CA VAL A 49 -4.25 15.09 -10.93
C VAL A 49 -4.22 15.32 -12.44
N ASP A 50 -3.26 16.10 -12.93
CA ASP A 50 -3.19 16.43 -14.37
C ASP A 50 -2.84 15.20 -15.23
N ASP A 51 -1.95 14.33 -14.73
CA ASP A 51 -1.64 13.03 -15.34
C ASP A 51 -2.90 12.14 -15.44
N PHE A 52 -3.73 12.12 -14.39
CA PHE A 52 -4.97 11.34 -14.39
C PHE A 52 -5.98 11.89 -15.40
N LEU A 53 -6.12 13.21 -15.52
CA LEU A 53 -7.04 13.82 -16.49
C LEU A 53 -6.71 13.42 -17.93
N GLU A 54 -5.42 13.31 -18.28
CA GLU A 54 -5.01 12.79 -19.59
C GLU A 54 -5.47 11.34 -19.79
N VAL A 55 -5.27 10.47 -18.81
CA VAL A 55 -5.70 9.06 -18.84
C VAL A 55 -7.21 8.95 -18.93
N PHE A 56 -7.92 9.75 -18.13
CA PHE A 56 -9.37 9.76 -18.03
C PHE A 56 -10.03 10.12 -19.36
N HIS A 57 -9.60 11.22 -20.00
CA HIS A 57 -10.17 11.67 -21.27
C HIS A 57 -9.90 10.72 -22.43
N ARG A 58 -8.83 9.91 -22.36
CA ARG A 58 -8.56 8.87 -23.36
C ARG A 58 -9.35 7.59 -23.14
N GLY A 59 -9.96 7.40 -21.97
CA GLY A 59 -10.86 6.27 -21.68
C GLY A 59 -10.21 4.88 -21.60
N LEU A 60 -8.87 4.78 -21.64
CA LEU A 60 -8.15 3.51 -21.57
C LEU A 60 -7.56 3.29 -20.17
N PHE A 61 -8.43 2.90 -19.24
CA PHE A 61 -8.05 2.55 -17.87
C PHE A 61 -9.02 1.53 -17.26
N ARG A 62 -8.54 0.81 -16.25
CA ARG A 62 -9.36 -0.04 -15.37
C ARG A 62 -9.43 0.61 -14.00
N VAL A 63 -10.52 0.36 -13.30
CA VAL A 63 -10.73 0.84 -11.93
C VAL A 63 -11.13 -0.32 -11.05
N PHE A 64 -10.53 -0.39 -9.88
CA PHE A 64 -10.90 -1.31 -8.82
C PHE A 64 -11.23 -0.51 -7.57
N HIS A 65 -12.41 -0.78 -7.01
CA HIS A 65 -12.70 -0.42 -5.62
C HIS A 65 -12.03 -1.46 -4.72
N VAL A 66 -11.17 -0.99 -3.82
CA VAL A 66 -10.37 -1.83 -2.94
C VAL A 66 -10.76 -1.53 -1.50
N LYS A 67 -11.22 -2.57 -0.81
CA LYS A 67 -11.55 -2.51 0.62
C LYS A 67 -10.55 -3.34 1.42
N PRO A 68 -9.76 -2.73 2.30
CA PRO A 68 -8.90 -3.47 3.22
C PRO A 68 -9.71 -4.03 4.40
N LYS A 69 -9.27 -5.18 4.90
CA LYS A 69 -9.68 -5.74 6.18
C LYS A 69 -8.43 -6.25 6.90
N ALA A 70 -7.94 -5.46 7.83
CA ALA A 70 -6.78 -5.81 8.65
C ALA A 70 -7.21 -6.64 9.87
N THR A 71 -6.36 -7.59 10.26
CA THR A 71 -6.49 -8.36 11.51
C THR A 71 -5.11 -8.48 12.12
N VAL A 72 -4.91 -7.85 13.27
CA VAL A 72 -3.69 -8.01 14.08
C VAL A 72 -3.66 -9.45 14.58
N VAL A 73 -2.55 -10.16 14.32
CA VAL A 73 -2.37 -11.55 14.73
C VAL A 73 -1.46 -11.71 15.94
N GLY A 74 -0.78 -10.64 16.35
CA GLY A 74 0.08 -10.59 17.54
C GLY A 74 1.33 -9.74 17.29
N TYR A 75 2.23 -9.72 18.27
CA TYR A 75 3.55 -9.12 18.12
C TYR A 75 4.59 -10.20 17.80
N PHE A 76 5.78 -9.80 17.32
CA PHE A 76 6.80 -10.75 16.93
C PHE A 76 7.29 -11.66 18.08
N CYS A 77 7.26 -11.16 19.33
CA CYS A 77 7.56 -11.94 20.53
C CYS A 77 6.48 -12.96 20.90
N ASP A 78 5.26 -12.81 20.38
CA ASP A 78 4.13 -13.66 20.73
C ASP A 78 4.07 -14.93 19.87
N GLU A 79 3.20 -15.85 20.27
CA GLU A 79 2.81 -17.00 19.45
C GLU A 79 1.91 -16.54 18.29
N ILE A 80 2.54 -16.12 17.19
CA ILE A 80 1.86 -15.87 15.92
C ILE A 80 1.67 -17.17 15.12
N PRO A 81 0.64 -17.28 14.25
CA PRO A 81 0.42 -18.46 13.43
C PRO A 81 1.66 -18.87 12.63
N SER A 82 2.02 -20.16 12.69
CA SER A 82 3.27 -20.68 12.10
C SER A 82 3.41 -20.37 10.60
N ASN A 83 2.30 -20.39 9.84
CA ASN A 83 2.30 -20.01 8.43
C ASN A 83 2.67 -18.53 8.20
N VAL A 84 2.25 -17.63 9.10
CA VAL A 84 2.61 -16.21 9.05
C VAL A 84 4.08 -16.02 9.43
N ARG A 85 4.54 -16.67 10.51
CA ARG A 85 5.95 -16.64 10.94
C ARG A 85 6.89 -17.12 9.84
N ASN A 86 6.56 -18.22 9.17
CA ASN A 86 7.36 -18.77 8.07
C ASN A 86 7.45 -17.81 6.87
N VAL A 87 6.37 -17.10 6.54
CA VAL A 87 6.38 -16.08 5.48
C VAL A 87 7.32 -14.94 5.86
N LEU A 88 7.22 -14.42 7.08
CA LEU A 88 8.09 -13.34 7.55
C LEU A 88 9.56 -13.76 7.52
N GLU A 89 9.90 -14.91 8.10
CA GLU A 89 11.29 -15.38 8.18
C GLU A 89 11.92 -15.62 6.79
N LYS A 90 11.13 -16.04 5.80
CA LYS A 90 11.59 -16.15 4.40
C LYS A 90 12.04 -14.80 3.81
N TYR A 91 11.43 -13.69 4.24
CA TYR A 91 11.83 -12.35 3.82
C TYR A 91 12.93 -11.78 4.70
N LEU A 92 12.82 -11.94 6.03
CA LEU A 92 13.81 -11.45 6.99
C LEU A 92 15.20 -12.08 6.79
N SER A 93 15.27 -13.35 6.40
CA SER A 93 16.54 -14.04 6.07
C SER A 93 17.26 -13.48 4.84
N LYS A 94 16.56 -12.69 4.00
CA LYS A 94 17.11 -12.04 2.79
C LYS A 94 17.44 -10.56 3.02
N LEU A 95 17.13 -10.04 4.20
CA LEU A 95 17.46 -8.66 4.58
C LEU A 95 18.86 -8.61 5.22
N PRO A 96 19.54 -7.45 5.13
CA PRO A 96 20.73 -7.18 5.94
C PRO A 96 20.44 -7.41 7.42
N LYS A 97 21.44 -7.86 8.17
CA LYS A 97 21.27 -8.30 9.57
C LYS A 97 20.64 -7.22 10.44
N GLU A 98 21.07 -5.96 10.29
CA GLU A 98 20.53 -4.83 11.06
C GLU A 98 19.06 -4.54 10.73
N VAL A 99 18.67 -4.58 9.46
CA VAL A 99 17.28 -4.34 9.05
C VAL A 99 16.40 -5.48 9.53
N ALA A 100 16.87 -6.72 9.39
CA ALA A 100 16.14 -7.89 9.86
C ALA A 100 15.99 -7.88 11.40
N ALA A 101 16.99 -7.38 12.13
CA ALA A 101 16.93 -7.27 13.59
C ALA A 101 15.82 -6.30 14.05
N GLU A 102 15.65 -5.17 13.37
CA GLU A 102 14.60 -4.19 13.67
C GLU A 102 13.19 -4.81 13.53
N PHE A 103 12.94 -5.59 12.47
CA PHE A 103 11.65 -6.29 12.31
C PHE A 103 11.49 -7.53 13.20
N ARG A 104 12.59 -8.03 13.78
CA ARG A 104 12.55 -9.08 14.80
C ARG A 104 12.46 -8.50 16.22
N ASP A 105 12.36 -7.18 16.36
CA ASP A 105 12.10 -6.56 17.65
C ASP A 105 10.77 -7.09 18.21
N ALA A 106 10.75 -7.33 19.52
CA ALA A 106 9.63 -7.92 20.23
C ALA A 106 8.32 -7.17 19.95
N TRP A 107 8.36 -5.84 19.80
CA TRP A 107 7.20 -4.98 19.64
C TRP A 107 6.78 -4.77 18.19
N THR A 108 7.38 -5.48 17.24
CA THR A 108 6.93 -5.45 15.85
C THR A 108 5.53 -6.07 15.75
N GLU A 109 4.53 -5.26 15.42
CA GLU A 109 3.16 -5.71 15.24
C GLU A 109 3.04 -6.51 13.94
N ILE A 110 2.43 -7.68 14.03
CA ILE A 110 2.17 -8.55 12.89
C ILE A 110 0.67 -8.55 12.59
N SER A 111 0.34 -8.25 11.34
CA SER A 111 -1.03 -8.18 10.85
C SER A 111 -1.21 -9.00 9.57
N VAL A 112 -2.38 -9.59 9.42
CA VAL A 112 -2.85 -10.17 8.16
C VAL A 112 -3.90 -9.25 7.58
N ILE A 113 -3.71 -8.82 6.34
CA ILE A 113 -4.62 -7.91 5.65
C ILE A 113 -5.21 -8.62 4.44
N GLU A 114 -6.54 -8.62 4.35
CA GLU A 114 -7.26 -9.04 3.15
C GLU A 114 -7.74 -7.80 2.41
N TYR A 115 -7.30 -7.63 1.16
CA TYR A 115 -7.79 -6.60 0.26
C TYR A 115 -8.81 -7.22 -0.69
N PHE A 116 -10.01 -6.66 -0.70
CA PHE A 116 -11.10 -7.06 -1.58
C PHE A 116 -11.18 -6.09 -2.75
N PHE A 117 -10.76 -6.54 -3.93
CA PHE A 117 -10.84 -5.81 -5.18
C PHE A 117 -12.16 -6.13 -5.88
N THR A 118 -12.91 -5.09 -6.24
CA THR A 118 -14.11 -5.20 -7.07
C THR A 118 -13.97 -4.24 -8.25
N GLU A 119 -14.26 -4.69 -9.47
CA GLU A 119 -14.20 -3.79 -10.62
C GLU A 119 -15.22 -2.66 -10.50
N ALA A 120 -14.80 -1.47 -10.89
CA ALA A 120 -15.61 -0.27 -10.88
C ALA A 120 -15.43 0.53 -12.18
N SER A 121 -16.21 1.59 -12.32
CA SER A 121 -16.03 2.65 -13.30
C SER A 121 -16.08 4.01 -12.63
N ILE A 122 -15.45 5.00 -13.26
CA ILE A 122 -15.51 6.42 -12.84
C ILE A 122 -16.32 7.15 -13.89
N PRO A 123 -17.62 7.39 -13.69
CA PRO A 123 -18.45 8.10 -14.67
C PRO A 123 -18.13 9.59 -14.77
N SER A 124 -17.67 10.20 -13.68
CA SER A 124 -17.40 11.64 -13.60
C SER A 124 -16.47 11.96 -12.44
N TYR A 125 -15.95 13.18 -12.46
CA TYR A 125 -15.18 13.77 -11.37
C TYR A 125 -15.58 15.23 -11.17
N VAL A 126 -15.30 15.75 -9.98
CA VAL A 126 -15.43 17.17 -9.63
C VAL A 126 -14.09 17.67 -9.09
N ARG A 127 -13.64 18.83 -9.57
CA ARG A 127 -12.42 19.47 -9.05
C ARG A 127 -12.73 20.17 -7.74
N SER A 128 -11.92 19.92 -6.72
CA SER A 128 -11.95 20.60 -5.43
C SER A 128 -10.59 21.22 -5.12
N ASN A 129 -10.51 21.99 -4.04
CA ASN A 129 -9.24 22.55 -3.56
C ASN A 129 -8.27 21.48 -3.08
N GLU A 130 -8.76 20.28 -2.76
CA GLU A 130 -7.97 19.18 -2.20
C GLU A 130 -7.57 18.15 -3.26
N GLY A 131 -8.14 18.21 -4.47
CA GLY A 131 -7.88 17.25 -5.54
C GLY A 131 -9.09 17.04 -6.45
N LEU A 132 -9.20 15.84 -7.01
CA LEU A 132 -10.38 15.41 -7.76
C LEU A 132 -11.23 14.48 -6.89
N VAL A 133 -12.49 14.86 -6.67
CA VAL A 133 -13.50 13.99 -6.07
C VAL A 133 -14.08 13.12 -7.18
N LEU A 134 -13.87 11.81 -7.09
CA LEU A 134 -14.27 10.85 -8.10
C LEU A 134 -15.63 10.25 -7.77
N SER A 135 -16.57 10.32 -8.71
CA SER A 135 -17.76 9.48 -8.66
C SER A 135 -17.39 8.08 -9.10
N PHE A 136 -17.99 7.04 -8.51
CA PHE A 136 -17.72 5.67 -8.91
C PHE A 136 -18.99 4.82 -8.94
N LYS A 137 -18.96 3.77 -9.76
CA LYS A 137 -19.98 2.74 -9.79
C LYS A 137 -19.32 1.37 -9.82
N VAL A 138 -19.64 0.52 -8.84
CA VAL A 138 -19.21 -0.88 -8.85
C VAL A 138 -19.91 -1.59 -10.01
N LYS A 139 -19.15 -2.37 -10.78
CA LYS A 139 -19.73 -3.16 -11.87
C LYS A 139 -20.41 -4.40 -11.29
N GLU A 140 -21.72 -4.49 -11.47
CA GLU A 140 -22.50 -5.65 -11.06
C GLU A 140 -22.06 -6.90 -11.84
N GLY A 141 -22.10 -8.06 -11.18
CA GLY A 141 -21.71 -9.35 -11.78
C GLY A 141 -20.20 -9.54 -12.04
N THR A 142 -19.35 -8.58 -11.62
CA THR A 142 -17.89 -8.75 -11.71
C THR A 142 -17.33 -9.54 -10.55
N GLY A 143 -16.22 -10.27 -10.80
CA GLY A 143 -15.52 -11.04 -9.79
C GLY A 143 -15.02 -10.15 -8.65
N LYS A 144 -15.17 -10.64 -7.41
CA LYS A 144 -14.50 -10.07 -6.24
C LYS A 144 -13.19 -10.83 -6.05
N TYR A 145 -12.07 -10.13 -6.14
CA TYR A 145 -10.75 -10.74 -5.98
C TYR A 145 -10.24 -10.44 -4.57
N ARG A 146 -9.80 -11.49 -3.87
CA ARG A 146 -9.20 -11.36 -2.55
C ARG A 146 -7.70 -11.49 -2.65
N VAL A 147 -6.98 -10.47 -2.19
CA VAL A 147 -5.52 -10.50 -2.05
C VAL A 147 -5.18 -10.53 -0.58
N LYS A 148 -4.36 -11.50 -0.17
CA LYS A 148 -3.93 -11.66 1.21
C LYS A 148 -2.50 -11.19 1.37
N VAL A 149 -2.26 -10.42 2.42
CA VAL A 149 -0.98 -9.81 2.74
C VAL A 149 -0.62 -10.10 4.19
N VAL A 150 0.65 -10.37 4.44
CA VAL A 150 1.25 -10.33 5.77
C VAL A 150 1.99 -9.00 5.90
N LYS A 151 1.70 -8.25 6.96
CA LYS A 151 2.33 -6.97 7.28
C LYS A 151 3.06 -7.09 8.62
N ALA A 152 4.29 -6.59 8.68
CA ALA A 152 5.02 -6.36 9.91
C ALA A 152 5.25 -4.86 10.07
N THR A 153 4.88 -4.29 11.21
CA THR A 153 4.92 -2.84 11.49
C THR A 153 5.78 -2.56 12.71
N ILE A 154 6.76 -1.67 12.56
CA ILE A 154 7.54 -1.10 13.65
C ILE A 154 7.00 0.30 13.90
N TYR A 155 6.54 0.58 15.12
CA TYR A 155 6.05 1.90 15.51
C TYR A 155 7.12 2.69 16.27
N TYR A 156 7.31 3.94 15.87
CA TYR A 156 8.21 4.88 16.53
C TYR A 156 7.37 5.94 17.24
N GLY A 157 7.13 5.71 18.52
CA GLY A 157 6.38 6.62 19.38
C GLY A 157 7.21 7.86 19.73
N GLY A 158 6.64 9.04 19.47
CA GLY A 158 7.20 10.34 19.83
C GLY A 158 6.47 10.98 21.00
N SER A 159 6.98 12.13 21.43
CA SER A 159 6.29 13.03 22.34
C SER A 159 6.27 14.45 21.76
N ALA A 160 5.48 15.34 22.35
CA ALA A 160 5.48 16.75 21.92
C ALA A 160 6.86 17.41 22.01
N CYS A 161 7.70 17.00 22.96
CA CYS A 161 9.07 17.53 23.13
C CYS A 161 10.08 16.85 22.20
N CYS A 162 9.85 15.58 21.87
CA CYS A 162 10.73 14.77 21.03
C CYS A 162 9.88 14.01 19.99
N PRO A 163 9.39 14.67 18.94
CA PRO A 163 8.58 14.02 17.92
C PRO A 163 9.42 13.03 17.12
N MET A 164 8.83 11.89 16.79
CA MET A 164 9.40 10.86 15.91
C MET A 164 8.70 10.86 14.55
N SER A 165 8.09 11.97 14.17
CA SER A 165 7.13 12.05 13.06
C SER A 165 7.70 11.76 11.68
N THR A 166 9.01 11.90 11.49
CA THR A 166 9.72 11.58 10.22
C THR A 166 10.83 10.54 10.40
N TYR A 167 10.95 9.96 11.60
CA TYR A 167 12.05 9.04 11.92
C TYR A 167 12.02 7.79 11.02
N ALA A 168 10.82 7.27 10.75
CA ALA A 168 10.63 6.13 9.87
C ALA A 168 11.13 6.39 8.44
N SER A 169 10.72 7.50 7.82
CA SER A 169 11.10 7.80 6.43
C SER A 169 12.60 8.08 6.29
N GLU A 170 13.20 8.75 7.26
CA GLU A 170 14.65 8.95 7.30
C GLU A 170 15.43 7.65 7.45
N THR A 171 14.97 6.76 8.33
CA THR A 171 15.58 5.45 8.56
C THR A 171 15.50 4.58 7.31
N LEU A 172 14.33 4.50 6.68
CA LEU A 172 14.13 3.76 5.45
C LEU A 172 14.97 4.34 4.30
N ARG A 173 15.10 5.67 4.20
CA ARG A 173 15.98 6.31 3.21
C ARG A 173 17.43 5.84 3.39
N LYS A 174 17.96 5.87 4.63
CA LYS A 174 19.33 5.40 4.93
C LYS A 174 19.51 3.92 4.55
N TRP A 175 18.52 3.07 4.81
CA TRP A 175 18.58 1.66 4.40
C TRP A 175 18.61 1.50 2.87
N ARG A 176 17.82 2.28 2.14
CA ARG A 176 17.80 2.25 0.67
C ARG A 176 19.11 2.76 0.05
N GLU A 177 19.73 3.77 0.66
CA GLU A 177 21.04 4.28 0.26
C GLU A 177 22.17 3.27 0.55
N LYS A 178 22.11 2.61 1.71
CA LYS A 178 23.11 1.62 2.12
C LYS A 178 22.98 0.28 1.37
N TYR A 179 21.76 -0.10 0.98
CA TYR A 179 21.45 -1.37 0.31
C TYR A 179 20.64 -1.18 -0.98
N PRO A 180 21.20 -0.50 -1.99
CA PRO A 180 20.48 -0.13 -3.20
C PRO A 180 20.06 -1.34 -4.06
N GLU A 181 20.74 -2.48 -3.91
CA GLU A 181 20.43 -3.71 -4.66
C GLU A 181 19.41 -4.61 -3.95
N ASN A 182 19.06 -4.33 -2.69
CA ASN A 182 18.11 -5.16 -1.96
C ASN A 182 16.67 -4.83 -2.39
N THR A 183 16.10 -5.68 -3.23
CA THR A 183 14.77 -5.49 -3.79
C THR A 183 13.65 -5.49 -2.75
N ILE A 184 13.82 -6.19 -1.62
CA ILE A 184 12.83 -6.21 -0.52
C ILE A 184 12.78 -4.84 0.15
N ILE A 185 13.93 -4.24 0.47
CA ILE A 185 13.99 -2.88 1.07
C ILE A 185 13.37 -1.84 0.14
N ARG A 186 13.58 -2.00 -1.18
CA ARG A 186 13.10 -1.03 -2.17
C ARG A 186 11.62 -1.17 -2.47
N LYS A 187 11.10 -2.39 -2.52
CA LYS A 187 9.71 -2.65 -2.92
C LYS A 187 8.81 -2.89 -1.72
N ASN A 188 9.16 -3.80 -0.83
CA ASN A 188 8.24 -4.30 0.19
C ASN A 188 8.20 -3.47 1.47
N ILE A 189 9.18 -2.59 1.69
CA ILE A 189 9.29 -1.78 2.91
C ILE A 189 8.95 -0.31 2.61
N TYR A 190 8.08 0.27 3.43
CA TYR A 190 7.63 1.64 3.34
C TYR A 190 7.53 2.29 4.72
N ALA A 191 7.50 3.61 4.75
CA ALA A 191 7.37 4.41 5.95
C ALA A 191 6.09 5.25 5.87
N LYS A 192 5.46 5.47 7.02
CA LYS A 192 4.34 6.40 7.18
C LYS A 192 4.72 7.40 8.27
N ASP A 193 4.67 8.67 7.90
CA ASP A 193 5.07 9.80 8.73
C ASP A 193 3.83 10.49 9.31
N TYR A 194 4.02 11.25 10.39
CA TYR A 194 2.96 12.03 11.06
C TYR A 194 1.76 11.19 11.49
N GLU A 195 2.03 10.02 12.07
CA GLU A 195 1.03 9.13 12.63
C GLU A 195 0.71 9.46 14.10
N GLY A 196 -0.32 8.78 14.61
CA GLY A 196 -0.68 8.85 16.03
C GLY A 196 -1.24 10.20 16.46
N TYR A 197 -1.26 10.42 17.79
CA TYR A 197 -1.87 11.62 18.36
C TYR A 197 -1.08 12.87 17.97
N LYS A 198 -1.74 13.84 17.32
CA LYS A 198 -1.11 15.08 16.82
C LYS A 198 0.03 14.87 15.82
N GLY A 199 0.13 13.69 15.21
CA GLY A 199 1.14 13.42 14.17
C GLY A 199 2.57 13.41 14.70
N VAL A 200 2.80 13.01 15.96
CA VAL A 200 4.15 12.95 16.55
C VAL A 200 4.84 11.61 16.32
N ASP A 201 4.14 10.59 15.84
CA ASP A 201 4.64 9.23 15.64
C ASP A 201 4.96 8.98 14.16
N SER A 202 5.69 7.90 13.89
CA SER A 202 5.84 7.35 12.54
C SER A 202 5.96 5.83 12.60
N SER A 203 5.83 5.16 11.46
CA SER A 203 6.02 3.70 11.38
C SER A 203 6.78 3.27 10.14
N ILE A 204 7.52 2.16 10.27
CA ILE A 204 8.06 1.41 9.13
C ILE A 204 7.27 0.11 9.03
N SER A 205 6.83 -0.21 7.82
CA SER A 205 6.04 -1.42 7.55
C SER A 205 6.66 -2.22 6.41
N MET A 206 6.65 -3.55 6.54
CA MET A 206 6.94 -4.50 5.46
C MET A 206 5.65 -5.21 5.05
N LYS A 207 5.24 -5.05 3.79
CA LYS A 207 4.07 -5.74 3.18
C LYS A 207 4.52 -6.88 2.28
N ILE A 208 3.98 -8.09 2.53
CA ILE A 208 4.27 -9.30 1.76
C ILE A 208 2.96 -9.86 1.22
N VAL A 209 2.78 -9.82 -0.11
CA VAL A 209 1.66 -10.50 -0.78
C VAL A 209 1.87 -12.00 -0.68
N VAL A 210 0.93 -12.70 -0.03
CA VAL A 210 0.99 -14.16 0.17
C VAL A 210 0.04 -14.92 -0.74
N GLU A 211 -1.06 -14.29 -1.15
CA GLU A 211 -2.07 -14.87 -2.04
C GLU A 211 -2.64 -13.78 -2.92
N ALA A 212 -2.60 -13.98 -4.24
CA ALA A 212 -3.24 -13.11 -5.22
C ALA A 212 -3.85 -13.97 -6.35
N PRO A 213 -5.10 -13.70 -6.78
CA PRO A 213 -5.70 -14.43 -7.89
C PRO A 213 -5.00 -14.10 -9.21
N LYS A 214 -4.60 -15.12 -9.97
CA LYS A 214 -3.95 -14.94 -11.30
C LYS A 214 -4.79 -14.09 -12.26
N GLU A 215 -6.10 -14.20 -12.20
CA GLU A 215 -7.01 -13.41 -13.03
C GLU A 215 -6.88 -11.90 -12.73
N LEU A 216 -6.71 -11.54 -11.45
CA LEU A 216 -6.47 -10.15 -11.06
C LEU A 216 -5.10 -9.69 -11.59
N GLU A 217 -4.04 -10.49 -11.44
CA GLU A 217 -2.72 -10.15 -11.97
C GLU A 217 -2.74 -9.90 -13.48
N GLN A 218 -3.46 -10.73 -14.23
CA GLN A 218 -3.65 -10.55 -15.67
C GLN A 218 -4.39 -9.26 -16.01
N LYS A 219 -5.46 -8.94 -15.27
CA LYS A 219 -6.24 -7.71 -15.48
C LYS A 219 -5.47 -6.43 -15.12
N LEU A 220 -4.55 -6.51 -14.15
CA LEU A 220 -3.69 -5.39 -13.78
C LEU A 220 -2.53 -5.22 -14.77
N SER A 221 -2.17 -6.29 -15.49
CA SER A 221 -1.10 -6.30 -16.47
C SER A 221 -1.55 -5.95 -17.90
N SER A 222 -2.85 -5.89 -18.15
CA SER A 222 -3.49 -5.61 -19.45
C SER A 222 -3.87 -4.14 -19.61
#